data_AF-A0A349YFG7-F1
#
_entry.id   AF-A0A349YFG7-F1
#
_cell.length_a   1.000
_cell.length_b   1.000
_cell.length_c   1.000
_cell.angle_alpha   90.00
_cell.angle_beta   90.00
_cell.angle_gamma   90.00
#
_symmetry.space_group_name_H-M   'P 1'
#
loop_
_entity.id
_entity.type
_entity.pdbx_description
1 polymer ?
#
loop_
_entity_poly.entity_id
_entity_poly.type
_entity_poly.pdbx_seq_one_letter_code
_entity_poly.pdbx_strand_id
1 'polypeptide(L)'
;AMAEYHVGCGAFGIYAGTLEPKNKSLWRNKSDVTEEAIEAVRDHMVMELLGGFDCSKAQSSGWAWTLKDSRTVELRVTIKDGEENGNQQ
;
A
#
# COMPACT_ATOMS: atom_id res chain seq x y z
N ALA A 1 28.02 -5.66 -9.42
CA ALA A 1 26.63 -5.43 -9.86
C ALA A 1 25.79 -5.13 -8.63
N MET A 2 24.88 -4.14 -8.69
CA MET A 2 23.90 -3.93 -7.61
C MET A 2 22.94 -5.13 -7.58
N ALA A 3 22.64 -5.63 -6.39
CA ALA A 3 21.67 -6.73 -6.26
C ALA A 3 20.27 -6.20 -6.62
N GLU A 4 19.56 -6.93 -7.47
CA GLU A 4 18.15 -6.67 -7.78
C GLU A 4 17.31 -6.93 -6.51
N TYR A 5 16.60 -5.91 -6.05
CA TYR A 5 15.75 -6.00 -4.86
C TYR A 5 14.29 -6.14 -5.30
N HIS A 6 13.56 -7.00 -4.60
CA HIS A 6 12.19 -7.35 -4.92
C HIS A 6 11.30 -7.14 -3.71
N VAL A 7 10.07 -6.72 -3.96
CA VAL A 7 8.99 -6.70 -2.98
C VAL A 7 7.95 -7.72 -3.43
N GLY A 8 7.48 -8.56 -2.52
CA GLY A 8 6.46 -9.56 -2.79
C GLY A 8 5.58 -9.83 -1.59
N CYS A 9 4.33 -10.24 -1.83
CA CYS A 9 3.43 -10.69 -0.77
C CYS A 9 3.47 -12.22 -0.63
N GLY A 10 3.32 -12.72 0.58
CA GLY A 10 3.09 -14.13 0.87
C GLY A 10 1.94 -14.30 1.86
N ALA A 11 1.73 -15.53 2.32
CA ALA A 11 0.61 -15.87 3.19
C ALA A 11 0.53 -15.06 4.50
N PHE A 12 1.64 -14.46 4.96
CA PHE A 12 1.71 -13.79 6.26
C PHE A 12 2.18 -12.32 6.19
N GLY A 13 2.37 -11.74 5.00
CA GLY A 13 2.84 -10.35 4.92
C GLY A 13 3.47 -9.95 3.59
N ILE A 14 4.00 -8.73 3.57
CA ILE A 14 4.82 -8.19 2.49
C ILE A 14 6.28 -8.32 2.88
N TYR A 15 7.09 -8.80 1.95
CA TYR A 15 8.50 -9.05 2.15
C TYR A 15 9.33 -8.26 1.14
N ALA A 16 10.51 -7.84 1.57
CA ALA A 16 11.53 -7.26 0.70
C ALA A 16 12.81 -8.09 0.78
N GLY A 17 13.52 -8.19 -0.35
CA GLY A 17 14.71 -9.02 -0.40
C GLY A 17 15.29 -9.24 -1.79
N THR A 18 16.28 -10.10 -1.89
CA THR A 18 16.88 -10.56 -3.15
C THR A 18 16.48 -12.01 -3.41
N LEU A 19 16.41 -12.38 -4.69
CA LEU A 19 16.08 -13.73 -5.13
C LEU A 19 17.34 -14.55 -5.39
N GLU A 20 17.21 -15.87 -5.35
CA GLU A 20 18.29 -16.80 -5.69
C GLU A 20 18.74 -16.61 -7.15
N PRO A 21 20.05 -16.39 -7.44
CA PRO A 21 20.51 -16.07 -8.79
C PRO A 21 20.18 -17.14 -9.84
N LYS A 22 20.17 -18.40 -9.42
CA LYS A 22 19.91 -19.56 -10.30
C LYS A 22 18.44 -19.96 -10.34
N ASN A 23 17.63 -19.50 -9.39
CA ASN A 23 16.20 -19.80 -9.33
C ASN A 23 15.44 -18.61 -8.73
N LYS A 24 15.00 -17.69 -9.60
CA LYS A 24 14.28 -16.47 -9.21
C LYS A 24 12.88 -16.71 -8.59
N SER A 25 12.48 -17.96 -8.33
CA SER A 25 11.27 -18.26 -7.55
C SER A 25 11.51 -18.36 -6.05
N LEU A 26 12.78 -18.40 -5.60
CA LEU A 26 13.16 -18.54 -4.19
C LEU A 26 13.84 -17.28 -3.68
N TRP A 27 13.55 -16.91 -2.44
CA TRP A 27 14.22 -15.83 -1.74
C TRP A 27 15.60 -16.26 -1.25
N ARG A 28 16.60 -15.38 -1.42
CA ARG A 28 17.96 -15.55 -0.89
C ARG A 28 18.13 -14.85 0.46
N ASN A 29 17.69 -13.60 0.54
CA ASN A 29 17.55 -12.86 1.79
C ASN A 29 16.15 -12.23 1.80
N LYS A 30 15.39 -12.44 2.87
CA LYS A 30 14.01 -12.01 2.98
C LYS A 30 13.80 -11.37 4.34
N SER A 31 13.24 -10.17 4.36
CA SER A 31 12.80 -9.47 5.57
C SER A 31 11.31 -9.16 5.47
N ASP A 32 10.61 -9.23 6.58
CA ASP A 32 9.24 -8.74 6.70
C ASP A 32 9.25 -7.20 6.73
N VAL A 33 8.39 -6.57 5.93
CA VAL A 33 8.27 -5.11 5.80
C VAL A 33 6.81 -4.68 5.81
N THR A 34 5.91 -5.48 6.37
CA THR A 34 4.46 -5.30 6.20
C THR A 34 3.97 -3.91 6.63
N GLU A 35 4.33 -3.44 7.84
CA GLU A 35 3.89 -2.13 8.35
C GLU A 35 4.48 -0.99 7.53
N GLU A 36 5.81 -0.95 7.38
CA GLU A 36 6.51 0.10 6.63
C GLU A 36 6.02 0.21 5.18
N ALA A 37 5.75 -0.93 4.52
CA ALA A 37 5.24 -0.95 3.16
C ALA A 37 3.81 -0.38 3.07
N ILE A 38 2.94 -0.70 4.04
CA ILE A 38 1.57 -0.14 4.08
C ILE A 38 1.60 1.36 4.30
N GLU A 39 2.46 1.85 5.21
CA GLU A 39 2.63 3.29 5.47
C GLU A 39 3.16 4.04 4.26
N ALA A 40 4.18 3.50 3.59
CA ALA A 40 4.73 4.10 2.37
C ALA A 40 3.69 4.17 1.24
N VAL A 41 2.88 3.11 1.05
CA VAL A 41 1.79 3.11 0.08
C VAL A 41 0.72 4.15 0.46
N ARG A 42 0.32 4.21 1.73
CA ARG A 42 -0.61 5.23 2.25
C ARG A 42 -0.12 6.64 1.92
N ASP A 43 1.11 6.96 2.30
CA ASP A 43 1.66 8.32 2.15
C ASP A 43 1.80 8.70 0.67
N HIS A 44 2.26 7.76 -0.17
CA HIS A 44 2.28 7.97 -1.61
C HIS A 44 0.89 8.26 -2.16
N MET A 45 -0.14 7.48 -1.79
CA MET A 45 -1.51 7.71 -2.24
C MET A 45 -2.09 9.04 -1.75
N VAL A 46 -1.82 9.44 -0.50
CA VAL A 46 -2.25 10.74 0.03
C VAL A 46 -1.64 11.89 -0.78
N MET A 47 -0.32 11.85 -0.99
CA MET A 47 0.38 12.91 -1.71
C MET A 47 -0.02 12.98 -3.18
N GLU A 48 -0.03 11.84 -3.87
CA GLU A 48 -0.30 11.80 -5.31
C GLU A 48 -1.79 11.99 -5.61
N LEU A 49 -2.67 11.25 -4.94
CA LEU A 49 -4.08 11.15 -5.31
C LEU A 49 -4.96 12.18 -4.59
N LEU A 50 -4.70 12.48 -3.32
CA LEU A 50 -5.48 13.46 -2.57
C LEU A 50 -4.87 14.87 -2.64
N GLY A 51 -3.59 14.99 -3.01
CA GLY A 51 -2.89 16.27 -3.09
C GLY A 51 -2.29 16.73 -1.76
N GLY A 52 -2.05 15.80 -0.84
CA GLY A 52 -1.61 16.08 0.52
C GLY A 52 -2.69 15.82 1.56
N PHE A 53 -2.34 16.00 2.84
CA PHE A 53 -3.25 15.78 3.97
C PHE A 53 -4.38 16.81 4.06
N ASP A 54 -4.26 17.92 3.35
CA ASP A 54 -5.31 18.94 3.17
C ASP A 54 -6.29 18.60 2.05
N CYS A 55 -6.10 17.46 1.36
CA CYS A 55 -6.97 16.97 0.30
C CYS A 55 -7.21 17.98 -0.84
N SER A 56 -6.17 18.73 -1.23
CA SER A 56 -6.25 19.79 -2.25
C SER A 56 -6.73 19.31 -3.63
N LYS A 57 -6.59 18.02 -3.96
CA LYS A 57 -7.07 17.41 -5.22
C LYS A 57 -8.38 16.64 -5.06
N ALA A 58 -8.50 15.84 -4.00
CA ALA A 58 -9.66 14.97 -3.77
C ALA A 58 -9.79 14.58 -2.29
N GLN A 59 -11.02 14.32 -1.85
CA GLN A 59 -11.31 13.82 -0.50
C GLN A 59 -11.16 12.29 -0.38
N SER A 60 -11.36 11.58 -1.49
CA SER A 60 -11.21 10.12 -1.57
C SER A 60 -10.77 9.75 -2.98
N SER A 61 -9.79 8.85 -3.09
CA SER A 61 -9.27 8.37 -4.36
C SER A 61 -8.60 7.01 -4.20
N GLY A 62 -8.23 6.37 -5.30
CA GLY A 62 -7.65 5.04 -5.26
C GLY A 62 -7.55 4.38 -6.63
N TRP A 63 -7.29 3.08 -6.61
CA TRP A 63 -7.23 2.23 -7.79
C TRP A 63 -8.28 1.13 -7.70
N ALA A 64 -8.85 0.77 -8.84
CA ALA A 64 -9.83 -0.29 -8.96
C ALA A 64 -9.41 -1.27 -10.05
N TRP A 65 -9.65 -2.55 -9.80
CA TRP A 65 -9.37 -3.63 -10.74
C TRP A 65 -10.60 -4.51 -10.89
N THR A 66 -10.94 -4.84 -12.14
CA THR A 66 -12.00 -5.80 -12.45
C THR A 66 -11.46 -7.22 -12.35
N LEU A 67 -12.10 -8.04 -11.52
CA LEU A 67 -11.81 -9.46 -11.34
C LEU A 67 -12.38 -10.28 -12.50
N LYS A 68 -11.89 -11.52 -12.64
CA LYS A 68 -12.32 -12.43 -13.71
C LYS A 68 -13.81 -12.77 -13.69
N ASP A 69 -14.45 -12.66 -12.52
CA ASP A 69 -15.89 -12.87 -12.31
C ASP A 69 -16.71 -11.57 -12.37
N SER A 70 -16.15 -10.52 -12.98
CA SER A 70 -16.77 -9.20 -13.14
C SER A 70 -17.00 -8.41 -11.86
N ARG A 71 -16.60 -8.92 -10.68
CA ARG A 71 -16.53 -8.11 -9.45
C ARG A 71 -15.39 -7.11 -9.54
N THR A 72 -15.43 -6.08 -8.70
CA THR A 72 -14.37 -5.07 -8.60
C THR A 72 -13.70 -5.15 -7.23
N VAL A 73 -12.38 -5.12 -7.21
CA VAL A 73 -11.59 -4.87 -5.99
C VAL A 73 -11.03 -3.45 -6.06
N GLU A 74 -11.08 -2.74 -4.95
CA GLU A 74 -10.59 -1.36 -4.84
C GLU A 74 -9.62 -1.22 -3.68
N LEU A 75 -8.53 -0.49 -3.93
CA LEU A 75 -7.67 0.08 -2.90
C LEU A 75 -7.96 1.58 -2.85
N ARG A 76 -8.56 2.04 -1.75
CA ARG A 76 -9.01 3.42 -1.59
C ARG A 76 -8.35 4.06 -0.37
N VAL A 77 -7.94 5.31 -0.53
CA VAL A 77 -7.50 6.20 0.56
C VAL A 77 -8.51 7.34 0.73
N THR A 78 -8.79 7.67 1.99
CA THR A 78 -9.70 8.75 2.39
C THR A 78 -9.19 9.30 3.70
N ILE A 79 -9.15 10.63 3.84
CA ILE A 79 -8.92 11.29 5.12
C ILE A 79 -10.29 11.65 5.69
N LYS A 80 -10.50 11.34 6.97
CA LYS A 80 -11.74 11.66 7.68
C LYS A 80 -11.41 12.60 8.81
N ASP A 81 -12.27 13.58 9.03
CA ASP A 81 -12.21 14.39 10.24
C ASP A 81 -12.38 13.51 11.47
N GLY A 82 -11.70 13.86 12.56
CA GLY A 82 -11.93 13.20 13.84
C GLY A 82 -13.37 13.42 14.29
N GLU A 83 -14.01 12.41 14.88
CA GLU A 83 -15.30 12.59 15.53
C GLU A 83 -15.16 13.69 16.58
N GLU A 84 -15.78 14.86 16.35
CA GLU A 84 -16.00 15.81 17.42
C GLU A 84 -16.82 15.08 18.49
N ASN A 85 -16.22 14.82 19.64
CA ASN A 85 -16.96 14.50 20.86
C ASN A 85 -17.84 15.70 21.16
N GLY A 86 -19.06 15.71 20.58
CA GLY A 86 -20.06 16.73 20.81
C GLY A 86 -20.33 16.81 22.30
N ASN A 87 -19.79 17.85 22.94
CA ASN A 87 -20.24 18.28 24.25
C ASN A 87 -21.73 18.62 24.12
N GLN A 88 -22.59 17.70 24.54
CA GLN A 88 -23.96 18.01 24.90
C GLN A 88 -23.89 18.91 26.13
N GLN A 89 -24.29 20.17 25.97
CA GLN A 89 -24.55 21.11 27.06
C GLN A 89 -26.01 21.54 27.00
#